data_AF-A0A8J4W8E4-F1
#
_entry.id   AF-A0A8J4W8E4-F1
#
_cell.length_a   1.000
_cell.length_b   1.000
_cell.length_c   1.000
_cell.angle_alpha   90.00
_cell.angle_beta   90.00
_cell.angle_gamma   90.00
#
_symmetry.space_group_name_H-M   'P 1'
#
loop_
_entity.id
_entity.type
_entity.pdbx_description
1 polymer ?
#
loop_
_entity_poly.entity_id
_entity_poly.type
_entity_poly.pdbx_seq_one_letter_code
_entity_poly.pdbx_strand_id
1 'polypeptide(L)'
;MLTAAVFASAVALLATSIPRTDAHGYMLIPESQFNGDKTSAWVVQIDPLWSSSDWDGNNEGSVTAFNSLKSANNYVDLKTLMDSSELGAECGFTNPSGTPQPIPSDGKATFS
;
A
#
# COMPACT_ATOMS: atom_id res chain seq x y z
N MET A 1 7.60 -38.64 11.47
CA MET A 1 8.47 -37.43 11.50
C MET A 1 8.80 -36.93 10.10
N LEU A 2 9.21 -37.80 9.16
CA LEU A 2 9.52 -37.41 7.78
C LEU A 2 8.33 -36.75 7.03
N THR A 3 7.12 -37.27 7.24
CA THR A 3 5.89 -36.77 6.61
C THR A 3 5.47 -35.38 7.10
N ALA A 4 5.51 -35.13 8.40
CA ALA A 4 5.16 -33.82 8.96
C ALA A 4 6.12 -32.71 8.51
N ALA A 5 7.42 -33.00 8.39
CA ALA A 5 8.42 -32.06 7.90
C ALA A 5 8.23 -31.71 6.41
N VAL A 6 7.83 -32.70 5.59
CA VAL A 6 7.53 -32.49 4.16
C VAL A 6 6.29 -31.62 3.97
N PHE A 7 5.22 -31.85 4.75
CA PHE A 7 4.02 -31.01 4.69
C PHE A 7 4.28 -29.57 5.17
N ALA A 8 5.04 -29.39 6.26
CA ALA A 8 5.42 -28.05 6.73
C ALA A 8 6.26 -27.28 5.70
N SER A 9 7.17 -27.98 5.01
CA SER A 9 8.01 -27.39 3.96
C SER A 9 7.21 -26.99 2.71
N ALA A 10 6.22 -27.80 2.32
CA ALA A 10 5.34 -27.51 1.18
C ALA A 10 4.46 -26.27 1.44
N VAL A 11 3.95 -26.10 2.66
CA VAL A 11 3.15 -24.92 3.05
C VAL A 11 4.00 -23.65 3.09
N ALA A 12 5.23 -23.73 3.60
CA ALA A 12 6.16 -22.60 3.61
C ALA A 12 6.54 -22.13 2.19
N LEU A 13 6.79 -23.07 1.27
CA LEU A 13 7.09 -22.76 -0.13
C LEU A 13 5.88 -22.12 -0.84
N LEU A 14 4.67 -22.63 -0.59
CA LEU A 14 3.45 -22.07 -1.17
C LEU A 14 3.18 -20.65 -0.67
N ALA A 15 3.41 -20.37 0.62
CA ALA A 15 3.26 -19.03 1.21
C ALA A 15 4.23 -18.01 0.61
N THR A 16 5.44 -18.42 0.23
CA THR A 16 6.40 -17.53 -0.48
C THR A 16 6.07 -17.34 -1.96
N SER A 17 5.26 -18.22 -2.55
CA SER A 17 4.87 -18.18 -3.97
C SER A 17 3.60 -17.38 -4.24
N ILE A 18 2.90 -16.92 -3.19
CA ILE A 18 1.78 -15.99 -3.35
C ILE A 18 2.38 -14.69 -3.89
N PRO A 19 1.99 -14.23 -5.10
CA PRO A 19 2.45 -12.97 -5.62
C PRO A 19 2.02 -11.88 -4.65
N ARG A 20 3.00 -11.32 -3.93
CA ARG A 20 2.79 -10.07 -3.22
C ARG A 20 2.64 -9.03 -4.33
N THR A 21 1.53 -8.31 -4.34
CA THR A 21 1.44 -7.09 -5.14
C THR A 21 2.55 -6.18 -4.66
N ASP A 22 3.60 -6.04 -5.46
CA ASP A 22 4.60 -5.01 -5.25
C ASP A 22 3.91 -3.69 -5.58
N ALA A 23 3.24 -3.12 -4.59
CA ALA A 23 2.58 -1.81 -4.72
C ALA A 23 3.62 -0.67 -4.70
N HIS A 24 4.91 -1.00 -4.68
CA HIS A 24 6.00 -0.04 -4.67
C HIS A 24 6.40 0.25 -6.11
N GLY A 25 5.87 1.34 -6.62
CA GLY A 25 6.17 1.85 -7.93
C GLY A 25 6.00 3.36 -7.99
N TYR A 26 6.54 3.98 -9.02
CA TYR A 26 6.31 5.39 -9.28
C TYR A 26 5.82 5.61 -10.69
N MET A 27 5.14 6.75 -10.91
CA MET A 27 4.74 7.14 -12.25
C MET A 27 5.98 7.52 -13.07
N LEU A 28 6.38 6.64 -13.97
CA LEU A 28 7.51 6.84 -14.87
C LEU A 28 7.11 7.69 -16.08
N ILE A 29 5.89 7.49 -16.59
CA ILE A 29 5.35 8.28 -17.70
C ILE A 29 3.89 8.66 -17.39
N PRO A 30 3.55 9.95 -17.30
CA PRO A 30 4.50 11.06 -17.28
C PRO A 30 5.31 11.07 -15.97
N GLU A 31 6.62 11.35 -16.05
CA GLU A 31 7.52 11.20 -14.90
C GLU A 31 7.14 12.14 -13.75
N SER A 32 6.85 11.58 -12.58
CA SER A 32 6.61 12.39 -11.38
C SER A 32 7.87 13.16 -10.96
N GLN A 33 7.66 14.25 -10.24
CA GLN A 33 8.75 14.95 -9.56
C GLN A 33 8.95 14.32 -8.18
N PHE A 34 10.20 14.21 -7.72
CA PHE A 34 10.53 13.55 -6.46
C PHE A 34 11.33 14.47 -5.53
N ASN A 35 11.06 14.37 -4.23
CA ASN A 35 11.88 14.87 -3.14
C ASN A 35 12.75 13.71 -2.65
N GLY A 36 13.89 13.47 -3.32
CA GLY A 36 14.77 12.33 -3.04
C GLY A 36 14.96 11.41 -4.24
N ASP A 37 15.25 10.14 -3.98
CA ASP A 37 15.55 9.17 -5.02
C ASP A 37 14.30 8.69 -5.76
N LYS A 38 14.44 8.51 -7.08
CA LYS A 38 13.39 7.94 -7.95
C LYS A 38 13.35 6.41 -7.89
N THR A 39 13.13 5.87 -6.71
CA THR A 39 13.21 4.42 -6.45
C THR A 39 11.96 3.89 -5.79
N SER A 40 11.51 2.73 -6.24
CA SER A 40 10.58 1.88 -5.49
C SER A 40 11.30 1.34 -4.26
N ALA A 41 11.01 1.91 -3.09
CA ALA A 41 11.63 1.51 -1.83
C ALA A 41 10.57 1.43 -0.73
N TRP A 42 10.85 0.62 0.27
CA TRP A 42 10.11 0.68 1.52
C TRP A 42 10.48 1.96 2.27
N VAL A 43 9.54 2.91 2.35
CA VAL A 43 9.79 4.23 2.96
C VAL A 43 9.37 4.24 4.43
N VAL A 44 8.15 3.81 4.72
CA VAL A 44 7.59 3.83 6.08
C VAL A 44 6.57 2.71 6.27
N GLN A 45 6.47 2.20 7.50
CA GLN A 45 5.31 1.42 7.94
C GLN A 45 4.40 2.35 8.74
N ILE A 46 3.15 2.53 8.29
CA ILE A 46 2.17 3.30 9.04
C ILE A 46 1.27 2.31 9.78
N ASP A 47 1.31 2.39 11.12
CA ASP A 47 0.37 1.66 11.96
C ASP A 47 -1.05 2.20 11.79
N PRO A 48 -2.10 1.39 12.03
CA PRO A 48 -3.47 1.88 11.98
C PRO A 48 -3.65 3.13 12.86
N LEU A 49 -4.34 4.15 12.35
CA LEU A 49 -4.54 5.42 13.07
C LEU A 49 -5.28 5.26 14.41
N TRP A 50 -5.95 4.12 14.61
CA TRP A 50 -6.56 3.75 15.88
C TRP A 50 -6.31 2.28 16.21
N SER A 51 -6.23 2.00 17.50
CA SER A 51 -6.06 0.63 18.00
C SER A 51 -7.34 -0.18 17.85
N SER A 52 -7.20 -1.42 17.39
CA SER A 52 -8.25 -2.44 17.41
C SER A 52 -7.62 -3.82 17.48
N SER A 53 -8.27 -4.75 18.19
CA SER A 53 -7.95 -6.18 18.15
C SER A 53 -8.41 -6.85 16.85
N ASP A 54 -9.29 -6.19 16.10
CA ASP A 54 -9.93 -6.75 14.91
C ASP A 54 -9.10 -6.52 13.65
N TRP A 55 -7.99 -5.79 13.76
CA TRP A 55 -7.03 -5.66 12.67
C TRP A 55 -6.38 -7.00 12.36
N ASP A 56 -6.40 -7.39 11.10
CA ASP A 56 -6.02 -8.72 10.64
C ASP A 56 -4.99 -8.64 9.48
N GLY A 57 -4.13 -7.62 9.50
CA GLY A 57 -3.12 -7.41 8.45
C GLY A 57 -3.71 -7.16 7.06
N ASN A 58 -3.02 -7.60 6.00
CA ASN A 58 -3.47 -7.40 4.61
C ASN A 58 -4.45 -8.50 4.16
N ASN A 59 -5.62 -8.57 4.79
CA ASN A 59 -6.68 -9.51 4.43
C ASN A 59 -8.08 -8.88 4.57
N GLU A 60 -9.11 -9.63 4.21
CA GLU A 60 -10.52 -9.19 4.23
C GLU A 60 -11.04 -8.87 5.65
N GLY A 61 -10.44 -9.45 6.69
CA GLY A 61 -10.73 -9.13 8.08
C GLY A 61 -10.48 -7.65 8.40
N SER A 62 -9.36 -7.08 7.94
CA SER A 62 -9.08 -5.64 8.12
C SER A 62 -10.05 -4.74 7.35
N VAL A 63 -10.58 -5.18 6.21
CA VAL A 63 -11.63 -4.45 5.47
C VAL A 63 -12.93 -4.44 6.27
N THR A 64 -13.28 -5.57 6.88
CA THR A 64 -14.44 -5.69 7.77
C THR A 64 -14.28 -4.81 9.01
N ALA A 65 -13.12 -4.89 9.67
CA ALA A 65 -12.78 -4.07 10.83
C ALA A 65 -12.87 -2.57 10.50
N PHE A 66 -12.26 -2.13 9.40
CA PHE A 66 -12.36 -0.73 8.96
C PHE A 66 -13.80 -0.29 8.76
N ASN A 67 -14.62 -1.07 8.05
CA ASN A 67 -16.02 -0.72 7.81
C ASN A 67 -16.84 -0.61 9.10
N SER A 68 -16.54 -1.42 10.11
CA SER A 68 -17.21 -1.36 11.41
C SER A 68 -16.77 -0.16 12.27
N LEU A 69 -15.51 0.27 12.12
CA LEU A 69 -14.89 1.28 13.01
C LEU A 69 -14.85 2.69 12.40
N LYS A 70 -14.94 2.84 11.06
CA LYS A 70 -14.73 4.12 10.37
C LYS A 70 -15.60 5.26 10.90
N SER A 71 -16.88 5.01 11.16
CA SER A 71 -17.80 6.06 11.63
C SER A 71 -17.50 6.50 13.05
N ALA A 72 -17.06 5.60 13.93
CA ALA A 72 -16.61 5.94 15.28
C ALA A 72 -15.30 6.76 15.27
N ASN A 73 -14.52 6.63 14.19
CA ASN A 73 -13.29 7.37 13.96
C ASN A 73 -13.46 8.56 13.01
N ASN A 74 -14.70 9.01 12.76
CA ASN A 74 -15.04 10.18 11.93
C ASN A 74 -14.72 10.06 10.44
N TYR A 75 -14.64 8.84 9.90
CA TYR A 75 -14.44 8.59 8.48
C TYR A 75 -15.69 7.98 7.83
N VAL A 76 -15.97 8.41 6.59
CA VAL A 76 -17.09 7.91 5.78
C VAL A 76 -16.69 6.65 5.02
N ASP A 77 -15.48 6.66 4.48
CA ASP A 77 -14.90 5.59 3.68
C ASP A 77 -13.36 5.66 3.69
N LEU A 78 -12.72 4.68 3.05
CA LEU A 78 -11.27 4.62 2.95
C LEU A 78 -10.70 5.84 2.21
N LYS A 79 -11.45 6.41 1.25
CA LYS A 79 -11.00 7.61 0.54
C LYS A 79 -10.90 8.79 1.50
N THR A 80 -11.90 9.03 2.33
CA THR A 80 -11.85 10.12 3.33
C THR A 80 -10.72 9.94 4.34
N LEU A 81 -10.34 8.69 4.64
CA LEU A 81 -9.14 8.39 5.43
C LEU A 81 -7.85 8.72 4.66
N MET A 82 -7.72 8.31 3.39
CA MET A 82 -6.53 8.59 2.59
C MET A 82 -6.35 10.07 2.24
N ASP A 83 -7.44 10.83 2.16
CA ASP A 83 -7.43 12.29 1.90
C ASP A 83 -7.05 13.10 3.16
N SER A 84 -6.93 12.45 4.32
CA SER A 84 -6.68 13.13 5.58
C SER A 84 -5.20 13.48 5.75
N SER A 85 -4.89 14.55 6.48
CA SER A 85 -3.51 15.02 6.66
C SER A 85 -2.62 14.06 7.45
N GLU A 86 -3.23 13.10 8.14
CA GLU A 86 -2.57 12.07 8.94
C GLU A 86 -1.84 11.04 8.07
N LEU A 87 -2.18 10.94 6.78
CA LEU A 87 -1.63 9.96 5.85
C LEU A 87 -1.10 10.66 4.59
N GLY A 88 0.05 10.21 4.06
CA GLY A 88 0.46 10.53 2.69
C GLY A 88 1.80 11.26 2.52
N ALA A 89 2.19 12.21 3.38
CA ALA A 89 3.43 12.96 3.17
C ALA A 89 4.69 12.11 3.35
N GLU A 90 4.64 11.13 4.26
CA GLU A 90 5.76 10.24 4.58
C GLU A 90 5.74 8.93 3.76
N CYS A 91 4.73 8.73 2.90
CA CYS A 91 4.49 7.44 2.24
C CYS A 91 5.34 7.21 0.98
N GLY A 92 6.11 8.20 0.53
CA GLY A 92 6.87 8.11 -0.72
C GLY A 92 7.72 9.33 -1.00
N PHE A 93 8.55 9.23 -2.05
CA PHE A 93 9.42 10.34 -2.47
C PHE A 93 8.75 11.29 -3.45
N THR A 94 7.51 11.03 -3.91
CA THR A 94 6.83 11.95 -4.85
C THR A 94 6.66 13.32 -4.21
N ASN A 95 7.07 14.37 -4.91
CA ASN A 95 6.90 15.74 -4.45
C ASN A 95 5.40 16.12 -4.49
N PRO A 96 4.74 16.32 -3.34
CA PRO A 96 3.32 16.67 -3.30
C PRO A 96 3.04 18.08 -3.85
N SER A 97 4.06 18.92 -3.93
CA SER A 97 4.00 20.26 -4.56
C SER A 97 4.60 20.27 -5.97
N GLY A 98 4.70 19.10 -6.60
CA GLY A 98 5.21 18.97 -7.96
C GLY A 98 4.33 19.68 -8.99
N THR A 99 4.91 20.00 -10.14
CA THR A 99 4.17 20.57 -11.27
C THR A 99 3.41 19.46 -12.02
N PRO A 100 2.10 19.64 -12.33
CA PRO A 100 1.36 18.71 -13.15
C PRO A 100 2.08 18.43 -14.48
N GLN A 101 2.24 17.16 -14.80
CA GLN A 101 2.88 16.75 -16.05
C GLN A 101 1.86 16.65 -17.20
N PRO A 102 2.29 16.88 -18.46
CA PRO A 102 1.42 16.71 -19.61
C PRO A 102 0.95 15.27 -19.76
N ILE A 103 -0.25 15.10 -20.32
CA ILE A 103 -0.79 13.77 -20.66
C ILE A 103 0.09 13.18 -21.78
N PRO A 104 0.55 11.91 -21.65
CA PRO A 104 1.30 11.22 -22.70
C PRO A 104 0.55 11.23 -24.04
N SER A 105 1.27 11.37 -25.15
CA SER A 105 0.67 11.52 -26.49
C SER A 105 -0.13 10.30 -26.95
N ASP A 106 0.16 9.13 -26.39
CA ASP A 106 -0.56 7.88 -26.64
C ASP A 106 -1.69 7.64 -25.62
N GLY A 107 -1.89 8.57 -24.69
CA GLY A 107 -2.90 8.50 -23.63
C GLY A 107 -2.61 7.45 -22.56
N LYS A 108 -1.38 6.90 -22.48
CA LYS A 108 -1.05 5.81 -21.56
C LYS A 108 -0.08 6.24 -20.46
N ALA A 109 -0.41 5.88 -19.23
CA ALA A 109 0.50 5.98 -18.10
C ALA A 109 1.40 4.74 -18.01
N THR A 110 2.66 4.93 -17.60
CA THR A 110 3.60 3.83 -17.31
C THR A 110 4.12 3.96 -15.90
N PHE A 111 4.15 2.84 -15.19
CA PHE A 111 4.66 2.73 -13.83
C PHE A 111 5.95 1.91 -13.83
N SER A 112 6.90 2.27 -12.96
CA SER A 112 8.12 1.51 -12.69
C SER A 112 7.99 0.71 -11.41
#